data_AF-A0A1H6GBP7-F1
#
_entry.id   AF-A0A1H6GBP7-F1
#
_cell.length_a   1.000
_cell.length_b   1.000
_cell.length_c   1.000
_cell.angle_alpha   90.00
_cell.angle_beta   90.00
_cell.angle_gamma   90.00
#
_symmetry.space_group_name_H-M   'P 1'
#
loop_
_entity.id
_entity.type
_entity.pdbx_description
1 polymer ?
#
loop_
_entity_poly.entity_id
_entity_poly.type
_entity_poly.pdbx_seq_one_letter_code
_entity_poly.pdbx_strand_id
1 'polypeptide(L)'
;MTDDWRVDDLALCISRHERYPPEVRPGAVFTVRTVWTDMPDLVGGQSGTALKFRDVPDLGPRAAYCARRFRKITPEAPDEFDAEVINALTATNANCR
;
A
#
# COMPACT_ATOMS: atom_id res chain seq x y z
N MET A 1 13.81 -5.99 12.38
CA MET A 1 13.83 -5.56 10.97
C MET A 1 13.02 -4.29 10.90
N THR A 2 13.68 -3.16 10.64
CA THR A 2 13.00 -1.89 10.41
C THR A 2 12.26 -2.01 9.08
N ASP A 3 10.97 -1.74 9.06
CA ASP A 3 10.19 -1.90 7.84
C ASP A 3 10.60 -0.79 6.82
N ASP A 4 11.39 -1.13 5.78
CA ASP A 4 11.84 -0.23 4.69
C ASP A 4 10.71 0.04 3.67
N TRP A 5 9.61 0.61 4.19
CA TRP A 5 8.51 1.09 3.37
C TRP A 5 8.85 2.44 2.75
N ARG A 6 8.39 2.62 1.51
CA ARG A 6 8.53 3.84 0.71
C ARG A 6 7.19 4.19 0.10
N VAL A 7 7.05 5.45 -0.28
CA VAL A 7 5.93 5.89 -1.13
C VAL A 7 5.97 5.06 -2.43
N ASP A 8 4.81 4.68 -2.91
CA ASP A 8 4.56 3.85 -4.10
C ASP A 8 4.92 2.38 -3.99
N ASP A 9 5.38 1.92 -2.82
CA ASP A 9 5.39 0.50 -2.52
C ASP A 9 3.97 -0.07 -2.57
N LEU A 10 3.88 -1.33 -3.00
CA LEU A 10 2.65 -2.10 -2.93
C LEU A 10 2.59 -2.87 -1.60
N ALA A 11 1.44 -2.76 -0.94
CA ALA A 11 1.17 -3.35 0.36
C ALA A 11 0.03 -4.36 0.25
N LEU A 12 0.36 -5.65 0.37
CA LEU A 12 -0.62 -6.73 0.48
C LEU A 12 -1.11 -6.82 1.91
N CYS A 13 -2.41 -6.62 2.15
CA CYS A 13 -3.01 -6.83 3.47
C CYS A 13 -3.00 -8.33 3.79
N ILE A 14 -2.31 -8.70 4.88
CA ILE A 14 -2.23 -10.09 5.36
C ILE A 14 -3.08 -10.33 6.61
N SER A 15 -3.45 -9.28 7.34
CA SER A 15 -4.37 -9.35 8.47
C SER A 15 -5.17 -8.06 8.64
N ARG A 16 -6.45 -8.16 9.01
CA ARG A 16 -7.31 -6.99 9.21
C ARG A 16 -7.43 -6.62 10.69
N HIS A 17 -7.44 -5.33 10.99
CA HIS A 17 -7.89 -4.81 12.29
C HIS A 17 -9.40 -4.51 12.22
N GLU A 18 -10.14 -4.77 13.30
CA GLU A 18 -11.58 -4.50 13.40
C GLU A 18 -12.00 -3.06 13.06
N ARG A 19 -11.15 -2.06 13.33
CA ARG A 19 -11.42 -0.64 13.07
C ARG A 19 -11.11 -0.21 11.63
N TYR A 20 -10.49 -1.08 10.84
CA TYR A 20 -10.22 -0.78 9.43
C TYR A 20 -11.49 -0.94 8.61
N PRO A 21 -11.68 -0.08 7.59
CA PRO A 21 -12.85 -0.15 6.76
C PRO A 21 -12.85 -1.48 5.96
N PRO A 22 -14.01 -1.97 5.52
CA PRO A 22 -14.17 -3.32 4.97
C PRO A 22 -13.30 -3.62 3.74
N GLU A 23 -12.89 -2.59 2.99
CA GLU A 23 -12.05 -2.75 1.80
C GLU A 23 -10.64 -3.19 2.18
N VAL A 24 -10.17 -2.84 3.40
CA VAL A 24 -8.88 -3.26 3.97
C VAL A 24 -9.03 -4.65 4.59
N ARG A 25 -9.13 -5.64 3.71
CA ARG A 25 -9.28 -7.07 4.02
C ARG A 25 -8.08 -7.88 3.55
N PRO A 26 -7.82 -9.06 4.15
CA PRO A 26 -6.75 -9.95 3.68
C PRO A 26 -6.88 -10.24 2.18
N GLY A 27 -5.76 -10.16 1.46
CA GLY A 27 -5.71 -10.32 0.00
C GLY A 27 -5.86 -9.02 -0.80
N ALA A 28 -6.30 -7.92 -0.19
CA ALA A 28 -6.33 -6.62 -0.86
C ALA A 28 -4.93 -6.01 -0.98
N VAL A 29 -4.64 -5.39 -2.12
CA VAL A 29 -3.37 -4.72 -2.41
C VAL A 29 -3.61 -3.21 -2.46
N PHE A 30 -2.72 -2.46 -1.83
CA PHE A 30 -2.80 -1.01 -1.74
C PHE A 30 -1.48 -0.36 -2.14
N THR A 31 -1.56 0.82 -2.75
CA THR A 31 -0.36 1.63 -3.04
C THR A 31 -0.10 2.58 -1.88
N VAL A 32 1.11 2.53 -1.32
CA VAL A 32 1.51 3.40 -0.21
C VAL A 32 1.61 4.84 -0.69
N ARG A 33 0.87 5.74 -0.03
CA ARG A 33 0.89 7.19 -0.27
C ARG A 33 1.78 7.92 0.73
N THR A 34 1.86 7.43 1.97
CA THR A 34 2.62 8.08 3.03
C THR A 34 3.14 7.02 4.00
N VAL A 35 4.39 7.19 4.41
CA VAL A 35 5.04 6.38 5.44
C VAL A 35 5.29 7.27 6.64
N TRP A 36 4.80 6.85 7.80
CA TRP A 36 5.02 7.52 9.08
C TRP A 36 5.84 6.61 9.97
N THR A 37 7.00 7.09 10.41
CA THR A 37 7.82 6.42 11.42
C THR A 37 7.34 6.83 12.81
N ASP A 38 7.53 5.94 13.79
CA ASP A 38 7.29 6.21 15.21
C ASP A 38 5.84 6.62 15.57
N MET A 39 4.84 6.17 14.81
CA MET A 39 3.46 6.43 15.21
C MET A 39 3.12 5.63 16.48
N PRO A 40 2.60 6.26 17.54
CA PRO A 40 2.09 5.55 18.70
C PRO A 40 0.88 4.70 18.29
N ASP A 41 0.92 3.40 18.61
CA ASP A 41 -0.24 2.54 18.44
C ASP A 41 -1.39 3.04 19.34
N LEU A 42 -2.60 3.16 18.78
CA LEU A 42 -3.80 3.70 19.43
C LEU A 42 -4.22 2.94 20.69
N VAL A 43 -3.60 1.79 20.98
CA VAL A 43 -3.93 0.89 22.10
C VAL A 43 -2.76 0.77 23.11
N GLY A 44 -1.70 1.58 22.99
CA GLY A 44 -0.57 1.54 23.93
C GLY A 44 0.48 0.48 23.59
N GLY A 45 0.59 0.11 22.31
CA GLY A 45 1.66 -0.73 21.77
C GLY A 45 2.92 0.07 21.38
N GLN A 46 4.01 -0.66 21.12
CA GLN A 46 5.26 -0.08 20.63
C GLN A 46 5.05 0.76 19.37
N SER A 47 5.64 1.96 19.35
CA SER A 47 5.70 2.81 18.17
C SER A 47 6.21 2.00 16.98
N GLY A 48 5.52 2.11 15.85
CA GLY A 48 5.84 1.33 14.66
C GLY A 48 5.61 2.12 13.38
N THR A 49 6.07 1.55 12.27
CA THR A 49 5.80 2.12 10.95
C THR A 49 4.31 2.06 10.66
N ALA A 50 3.74 3.18 10.23
CA ALA A 50 2.36 3.27 9.81
C ALA A 50 2.28 3.78 8.37
N LEU A 51 1.27 3.28 7.66
CA LEU A 51 1.06 3.50 6.24
C LEU A 51 -0.25 4.24 6.02
N LYS A 52 -0.27 5.09 5.00
CA LYS A 52 -1.48 5.55 4.33
C LYS A 52 -1.48 5.07 2.90
N PHE A 53 -2.66 4.86 2.33
CA PHE A 53 -2.81 4.33 0.99
C PHE A 53 -3.47 5.33 0.05
N ARG A 54 -3.20 5.18 -1.25
CA ARG A 54 -3.94 5.89 -2.31
C ARG A 54 -5.35 5.30 -2.38
N ASP A 55 -6.34 6.16 -2.60
CA ASP A 55 -7.75 5.79 -2.82
C ASP A 55 -8.43 4.96 -1.70
N VAL A 56 -7.83 4.95 -0.51
CA VAL A 56 -8.40 4.36 0.70
C VAL A 56 -8.70 5.48 1.71
N PRO A 57 -9.85 5.47 2.40
CA PRO A 57 -10.18 6.49 3.40
C PRO A 57 -9.12 6.58 4.50
N ASP A 58 -8.75 7.80 4.89
CA ASP A 58 -7.91 8.01 6.07
C ASP A 58 -8.68 7.61 7.34
N LEU A 59 -7.99 6.93 8.26
CA LEU A 59 -8.56 6.54 9.56
C LEU A 59 -8.73 7.72 10.55
N GLY A 60 -8.30 8.92 10.15
CA GLY A 60 -8.34 10.14 10.96
C GLY A 60 -6.95 10.76 11.21
N PRO A 61 -6.89 11.94 11.86
CA PRO A 61 -5.65 12.70 12.04
C PRO A 61 -4.64 12.05 12.98
N ARG A 62 -5.05 11.05 13.76
CA ARG A 62 -4.22 10.35 14.75
C ARG A 62 -4.23 8.83 14.57
N ALA A 63 -4.61 8.36 13.38
CA ALA A 63 -4.74 6.94 13.09
C ALA A 63 -4.18 6.63 11.71
N ALA A 64 -3.49 5.50 11.58
CA ALA A 64 -3.03 4.97 10.30
C ALA A 64 -3.00 3.44 10.31
N TYR A 65 -2.68 2.87 9.15
CA TYR A 65 -2.61 1.44 8.96
C TYR A 65 -1.27 0.92 9.47
N CYS A 66 -1.29 -0.02 10.41
CA CYS A 66 -0.07 -0.58 11.00
C CYS A 66 0.65 -1.44 9.97
N ALA A 67 1.91 -1.10 9.66
CA ALA A 67 2.71 -1.78 8.64
C ALA A 67 2.82 -3.30 8.86
N ARG A 68 2.84 -3.76 10.12
CA ARG A 68 2.92 -5.19 10.50
C ARG A 68 1.77 -6.03 9.95
N ARG A 69 0.66 -5.41 9.57
CA ARG A 69 -0.52 -6.06 9.00
C ARG A 69 -0.44 -6.22 7.48
N PHE A 70 0.63 -5.73 6.88
CA PHE A 70 0.87 -5.74 5.44
C PHE A 70 2.19 -6.41 5.12
N ARG A 71 2.23 -7.04 3.95
CA ARG A 71 3.46 -7.52 3.34
C ARG A 71 3.81 -6.59 2.18
N LYS A 72 5.02 -6.04 2.18
CA LYS A 72 5.55 -5.33 1.01
C LYS A 72 5.67 -6.34 -0.14
N ILE A 73 5.07 -6.01 -1.27
CA ILE A 73 5.25 -6.75 -2.51
C ILE A 73 6.05 -5.87 -3.46
N THR A 74 7.13 -6.40 -3.98
CA THR A 74 7.91 -5.76 -5.02
C THR A 74 7.52 -6.47 -6.30
N PRO A 75 6.74 -5.85 -7.21
CA PRO A 75 6.55 -6.43 -8.52
C PRO A 75 7.93 -6.56 -9.17
N GLU A 76 8.18 -7.69 -9.81
CA GLU A 76 9.41 -7.86 -10.59
C GLU A 76 9.43 -6.83 -11.72
N ALA A 77 10.62 -6.53 -12.24
CA ALA A 77 10.71 -5.72 -13.44
C ALA A 77 9.90 -6.41 -14.55
N PRO A 78 9.12 -5.64 -15.35
CA PRO A 78 8.36 -6.23 -16.44
C PRO A 78 9.30 -7.02 -17.33
N ASP A 79 8.91 -8.25 -17.66
CA ASP A 79 9.62 -9.02 -18.67
C ASP A 79 9.35 -8.44 -20.08
N GLU A 80 9.95 -9.05 -21.11
CA GLU A 80 9.79 -8.57 -22.50
C GLU A 80 8.33 -8.53 -22.93
N PHE A 81 7.53 -9.52 -22.51
CA PHE A 81 6.10 -9.59 -22.82
C PHE A 81 5.32 -8.51 -22.07
N ASP A 82 5.55 -8.35 -20.78
CA ASP A 82 4.94 -7.29 -19.97
C ASP A 82 5.24 -5.90 -20.56
N ALA A 83 6.49 -5.66 -20.99
CA ALA A 83 6.90 -4.41 -21.62
C ALA A 83 6.18 -4.16 -22.95
N GLU A 84 6.03 -5.18 -23.80
CA GLU A 84 5.29 -5.09 -25.06
C GLU A 84 3.82 -4.71 -24.81
N VAL A 85 3.16 -5.39 -23.87
CA VAL A 85 1.76 -5.13 -23.51
C VAL A 85 1.57 -3.73 -22.94
N ILE A 86 2.45 -3.29 -22.03
CA ILE A 86 2.40 -1.93 -21.45
C ILE A 86 2.54 -0.87 -22.55
N ASN A 87 3.48 -1.06 -23.47
CA ASN A 87 3.68 -0.14 -24.60
C ASN A 87 2.44 -0.10 -25.50
N ALA A 88 1.85 -1.25 -25.81
CA ALA A 88 0.64 -1.35 -26.62
C ALA A 88 -0.56 -0.63 -25.98
N LEU A 89 -0.80 -0.84 -24.68
CA LEU A 89 -1.88 -0.18 -23.94
C LEU A 89 -1.68 1.34 -23.85
N THR A 90 -0.44 1.78 -23.64
CA THR A 90 -0.11 3.21 -23.55
C THR A 90 -0.28 3.91 -24.90
N ALA A 91 0.17 3.28 -25.99
CA ALA A 91 -0.02 3.79 -27.35
C ALA A 91 -1.50 3.85 -27.75
N THR A 92 -2.29 2.85 -27.36
CA THR A 92 -3.73 2.83 -27.62
C THR A 92 -4.46 3.96 -26.88
N ASN A 93 -4.09 4.23 -25.62
CA ASN A 93 -4.66 5.34 -24.85
C ASN A 93 -4.29 6.73 -25.39
N ALA A 94 -3.15 6.87 -26.07
CA ALA A 94 -2.75 8.12 -26.73
C ALA A 94 -3.58 8.41 -27.99
N ASN A 95 -4.06 7.38 -28.69
CA ASN A 95 -4.85 7.50 -29.92
C ASN A 95 -6.36 7.71 -29.69
N CYS A 96 -6.83 7.59 -28.44
CA CYS A 96 -8.22 7.83 -28.05
C CYS A 96 -8.45 9.23 -27.47
N ARG A 97 -7.53 10.18 -27.68
CA ARG A 97 -7.64 11.60 -27.34
C ARG A 97 -7.74 12.45 -28.61
#